data_AF-A0A9N9TF76-F1
#
_entry.id   AF-A0A9N9TF76-F1
#
_cell.length_a   1.000
_cell.length_b   1.000
_cell.length_c   1.000
_cell.angle_alpha   90.00
_cell.angle_beta   90.00
_cell.angle_gamma   90.00
#
_symmetry.space_group_name_H-M   'P 1'
#
loop_
_entity.id
_entity.type
_entity.pdbx_description
1 polymer ?
#
loop_
_entity_poly.entity_id
_entity_poly.type
_entity_poly.pdbx_seq_one_letter_code
_entity_poly.pdbx_strand_id
1 'polypeptide(L)'
;MSSTRLKTADNYESKFTTTAKHNFEKKFSRCRKNRGGCAHICNPKGIVKCSCLEGFYLGSDQKSCYDIDECKTNNGGCEKECVNQIGSYSCKCPTGFTTADDRKSCQDINECLLRNGHGPCQDTCRNTFGSYNCSCAGLKGTKLSTDGHSCEDVDECKTNNGGCSHNCINALGRSFCSCPDGMELSSDWKTCQDINECETEEMLQTCKTCINTQGSYMCLDMTDMQSDQSTNNVVCKPLFPPTRGFIRCTRKGAFQSFTKKGRRRIINSPGTACELVCPYGYKLTGDYNFVCGINGEWQGKQNGKCIEAPPPVLTCPTSQNLVTENGTDTVHIRFSSPITDVNWKYVTSFPSWAKNLEGTLTKGKHDIRFTVKDPATRLFSSCYFIINVD
;
A
#
# COMPACT_ATOMS: atom_id res chain seq x y z
N MET A 1 53.16 0.90 9.89
CA MET A 1 54.63 1.07 9.76
C MET A 1 55.18 -0.07 8.92
N SER A 2 56.16 0.28 8.09
CA SER A 2 56.58 -0.34 6.83
C SER A 2 57.03 -1.80 6.83
N SER A 3 56.87 -2.40 5.64
CA SER A 3 57.54 -3.62 5.16
C SER A 3 59.06 -3.43 5.05
N THR A 4 59.87 -4.46 5.34
CA THR A 4 61.00 -4.86 4.46
C THR A 4 61.54 -6.29 4.76
N ARG A 5 61.39 -7.17 3.75
CA ARG A 5 62.37 -8.10 3.14
C ARG A 5 63.44 -8.80 4.01
N LEU A 6 63.54 -10.14 3.87
CA LEU A 6 64.80 -10.90 3.89
C LEU A 6 64.73 -12.07 2.89
N LYS A 7 65.79 -12.22 2.07
CA LYS A 7 65.93 -13.19 0.97
C LYS A 7 66.72 -14.44 1.40
N THR A 8 66.25 -15.58 0.92
CA THR A 8 66.90 -16.85 0.47
C THR A 8 68.39 -17.12 0.74
N ALA A 9 68.70 -18.39 1.06
CA ALA A 9 69.87 -19.12 0.55
C ALA A 9 69.56 -20.63 0.41
N ASP A 10 69.72 -21.15 -0.80
CA ASP A 10 69.55 -22.55 -1.22
C ASP A 10 70.76 -23.44 -0.91
N ASN A 11 70.48 -24.74 -0.73
CA ASN A 11 71.24 -25.95 -1.08
C ASN A 11 72.73 -26.11 -0.73
N TYR A 12 73.03 -27.17 0.04
CA TYR A 12 74.20 -28.04 -0.21
C TYR A 12 73.92 -29.51 0.20
N GLU A 13 74.30 -30.41 -0.71
CA GLU A 13 74.18 -31.87 -0.76
C GLU A 13 74.74 -32.64 0.45
N SER A 14 74.06 -33.67 0.97
CA SER A 14 74.13 -35.12 0.63
C SER A 14 75.21 -35.96 1.34
N LYS A 15 74.81 -37.20 1.67
CA LYS A 15 75.60 -38.41 2.02
C LYS A 15 76.02 -38.61 3.49
N PHE A 16 75.21 -39.39 4.19
CA PHE A 16 75.72 -40.41 5.11
C PHE A 16 75.36 -41.81 4.61
N THR A 17 76.36 -42.68 4.66
CA THR A 17 76.53 -43.94 3.94
C THR A 17 75.81 -45.14 4.59
N THR A 18 75.60 -46.13 3.74
CA THR A 18 74.65 -47.25 3.76
C THR A 18 75.02 -48.46 4.63
N THR A 19 75.83 -48.30 5.68
CA THR A 19 76.33 -49.47 6.46
C THR A 19 76.13 -49.35 7.97
N ALA A 20 75.10 -48.60 8.39
CA ALA A 20 74.58 -48.60 9.77
C ALA A 20 73.05 -48.67 9.84
N LYS A 21 72.36 -48.83 8.70
CA LYS A 21 70.90 -49.08 8.65
C LYS A 21 70.53 -50.56 8.84
N HIS A 22 71.48 -51.48 8.67
CA HIS A 22 71.16 -52.91 8.59
C HIS A 22 71.12 -53.69 9.91
N ASN A 23 71.51 -53.10 11.04
CA ASN A 23 71.52 -53.78 12.35
C ASN A 23 70.83 -53.02 13.51
N PHE A 24 70.08 -51.95 13.22
CA PHE A 24 69.21 -51.30 14.22
C PHE A 24 67.71 -51.27 13.84
N GLU A 25 67.32 -51.78 12.66
CA GLU A 25 65.92 -51.87 12.23
C GLU A 25 65.27 -53.25 12.45
N LYS A 26 65.96 -54.20 13.09
CA LYS A 26 65.47 -55.58 13.28
C LYS A 26 64.87 -55.89 14.66
N LYS A 27 64.57 -54.90 15.51
CA LYS A 27 63.95 -55.15 16.84
C LYS A 27 62.63 -54.41 17.13
N PHE A 28 62.09 -53.60 16.23
CA PHE A 28 60.85 -52.83 16.51
C PHE A 28 59.96 -52.60 15.27
N SER A 29 59.30 -53.65 14.75
CA SER A 29 58.21 -53.39 13.78
C SER A 29 57.08 -54.41 13.72
N ARG A 30 56.85 -55.19 14.78
CA ARG A 30 55.68 -56.11 14.80
C ARG A 30 54.33 -55.37 14.63
N CYS A 31 54.27 -54.08 14.98
CA CYS A 31 53.12 -53.20 14.71
C CYS A 31 53.11 -52.55 13.31
N ARG A 32 54.21 -52.57 12.53
CA ARG A 32 54.24 -51.94 11.19
C ARG A 32 53.43 -52.74 10.16
N LYS A 33 53.36 -54.07 10.30
CA LYS A 33 52.58 -54.94 9.41
C LYS A 33 51.18 -55.14 10.00
N ASN A 34 50.15 -54.74 9.26
CA ASN A 34 48.72 -54.89 9.63
C ASN A 34 48.40 -54.45 11.08
N ARG A 35 49.01 -53.36 11.58
CA ARG A 35 48.92 -52.91 12.99
C ARG A 35 49.16 -54.02 14.02
N GLY A 36 50.03 -54.99 13.72
CA GLY A 36 50.25 -56.16 14.58
C GLY A 36 49.03 -57.06 14.79
N GLY A 37 47.98 -56.91 13.96
CA GLY A 37 46.70 -57.59 14.10
C GLY A 37 45.73 -56.92 15.09
N CYS A 38 46.04 -55.72 15.57
CA CYS A 38 45.18 -54.95 16.48
C CYS A 38 44.15 -54.12 15.70
N ALA A 39 42.91 -54.06 16.19
CA ALA A 39 41.85 -53.23 15.61
C ALA A 39 42.16 -51.72 15.73
N HIS A 40 42.55 -51.26 16.92
CA HIS A 40 42.82 -49.84 17.19
C HIS A 40 44.32 -49.53 17.35
N ILE A 41 44.87 -49.70 18.56
CA ILE A 41 46.23 -49.31 18.91
C ILE A 41 47.11 -50.54 19.10
N CYS A 42 48.32 -50.52 18.52
CA CYS A 42 49.33 -51.57 18.69
C CYS A 42 50.54 -51.02 19.45
N ASN A 43 50.84 -51.61 20.61
CA ASN A 43 51.99 -51.22 21.42
C ASN A 43 53.24 -52.00 20.99
N PRO A 44 54.31 -51.34 20.54
CA PRO A 44 55.44 -52.03 19.91
C PRO A 44 56.47 -52.57 20.92
N LYS A 45 56.35 -52.25 22.22
CA LYS A 45 57.30 -52.68 23.27
C LYS A 45 57.06 -54.15 23.65
N GLY A 46 57.95 -55.04 23.21
CA GLY A 46 57.96 -56.45 23.61
C GLY A 46 57.07 -57.36 22.75
N ILE A 47 56.22 -58.18 23.37
CA ILE A 47 55.16 -58.95 22.69
C ILE A 47 54.09 -57.96 22.22
N VAL A 48 53.53 -58.15 21.01
CA VAL A 48 52.47 -57.28 20.48
C VAL A 48 51.31 -57.25 21.46
N LYS A 49 51.02 -56.07 22.00
CA LYS A 49 49.89 -55.84 22.90
C LYS A 49 48.94 -54.83 22.27
N CYS A 50 47.70 -55.25 22.03
CA CYS A 50 46.67 -54.37 21.52
C CYS A 50 46.02 -53.59 22.67
N SER A 51 45.60 -52.36 22.38
CA SER A 51 44.78 -51.55 23.26
C SER A 51 43.73 -50.82 22.44
N CYS A 52 42.62 -50.48 23.08
CA CYS A 52 41.51 -49.81 22.44
C CYS A 52 41.56 -48.30 22.67
N LEU A 53 40.96 -47.54 21.75
CA LEU A 53 40.67 -46.13 21.96
C LEU A 53 39.65 -45.96 23.10
N GLU A 54 39.56 -44.75 23.65
CA GLU A 54 38.53 -44.40 24.63
C GLU A 54 37.13 -44.68 24.06
N GLY A 55 36.20 -45.14 24.92
CA GLY A 55 34.88 -45.60 24.51
C GLY A 55 34.81 -47.05 24.01
N PHE A 56 35.92 -47.80 24.03
CA PHE A 56 35.95 -49.20 23.59
C PHE A 56 36.62 -50.11 24.61
N TYR A 57 36.17 -51.37 24.68
CA TYR A 57 36.82 -52.42 25.47
C TYR A 57 37.47 -53.48 24.57
N LEU A 58 38.54 -54.10 25.08
CA LEU A 58 39.28 -55.12 24.36
C LEU A 58 38.56 -56.48 24.45
N GLY A 59 38.34 -57.09 23.29
CA GLY A 59 37.72 -58.40 23.15
C GLY A 59 38.55 -59.53 23.75
N SER A 60 37.91 -60.70 23.91
CA SER A 60 38.56 -61.92 24.43
C SER A 60 39.72 -62.41 23.56
N ASP A 61 39.73 -62.06 22.27
CA ASP A 61 40.79 -62.34 21.30
C ASP A 61 42.05 -61.48 21.50
N GLN A 62 42.02 -60.52 22.44
CA GLN A 62 43.08 -59.55 22.74
C GLN A 62 43.48 -58.69 21.54
N LYS A 63 42.60 -58.55 20.54
CA LYS A 63 42.89 -57.85 19.27
C LYS A 63 41.74 -56.98 18.78
N SER A 64 40.50 -57.42 18.94
CA SER A 64 39.30 -56.70 18.52
C SER A 64 38.86 -55.70 19.60
N CYS A 65 38.35 -54.56 19.17
CA CYS A 65 37.82 -53.54 20.08
C CYS A 65 36.32 -53.40 19.83
N TYR A 66 35.54 -53.51 20.91
CA TYR A 66 34.09 -53.40 20.87
C TYR A 66 33.66 -52.13 21.57
N ASP A 67 32.65 -51.48 21.00
CA ASP A 67 32.04 -50.27 21.52
C ASP A 67 31.47 -50.51 22.93
N ILE A 68 31.73 -49.58 23.86
CA ILE A 68 31.08 -49.57 25.16
C ILE A 68 29.72 -48.90 24.97
N ASP A 69 28.65 -49.59 25.31
CA ASP A 69 27.31 -49.02 25.28
C ASP A 69 27.01 -48.33 26.63
N GLU A 70 27.34 -47.05 26.74
CA GLU A 70 27.17 -46.31 27.99
C GLU A 70 25.69 -46.16 28.38
N CYS A 71 24.77 -46.25 27.41
CA CYS A 71 23.33 -46.11 27.65
C CYS A 71 22.74 -47.28 28.44
N LYS A 72 23.37 -48.46 28.41
CA LYS A 72 22.95 -49.62 29.23
C LYS A 72 23.09 -49.40 30.72
N THR A 73 23.94 -48.47 31.15
CA THR A 73 24.19 -48.21 32.57
C THR A 73 23.68 -46.83 32.94
N ASN A 74 22.68 -46.76 33.83
CA ASN A 74 22.12 -45.50 34.33
C ASN A 74 21.76 -44.49 33.20
N ASN A 75 21.30 -44.97 32.03
CA ASN A 75 20.99 -44.14 30.86
C ASN A 75 22.16 -43.22 30.44
N GLY A 76 23.43 -43.65 30.58
CA GLY A 76 24.60 -42.80 30.35
C GLY A 76 24.70 -41.59 31.31
N GLY A 77 23.82 -41.49 32.31
CA GLY A 77 23.60 -40.32 33.13
C GLY A 77 22.80 -39.20 32.44
N CYS A 78 22.15 -39.47 31.31
CA CYS A 78 21.28 -38.51 30.61
C CYS A 78 19.98 -38.29 31.38
N GLU A 79 19.48 -37.05 31.42
CA GLU A 79 18.20 -36.70 32.07
C GLU A 79 17.00 -37.33 31.34
N LYS A 80 17.05 -37.41 30.01
CA LYS A 80 15.95 -37.88 29.16
C LYS A 80 16.33 -39.14 28.39
N GLU A 81 16.87 -39.02 27.19
CA GLU A 81 17.18 -40.16 26.33
C GLU A 81 18.68 -40.25 26.06
N CYS A 82 19.28 -41.42 26.28
CA CYS A 82 20.65 -41.72 25.86
C CYS A 82 20.68 -42.40 24.50
N VAL A 83 21.58 -41.95 23.63
CA VAL A 83 21.84 -42.56 22.33
C VAL A 83 23.30 -42.97 22.26
N ASN A 84 23.51 -44.28 22.18
CA ASN A 84 24.83 -44.88 22.02
C ASN A 84 25.38 -44.58 20.63
N GLN A 85 26.66 -44.23 20.55
CA GLN A 85 27.37 -43.92 19.31
C GLN A 85 28.68 -44.72 19.28
N ILE A 86 29.24 -44.97 18.10
CA ILE A 86 30.49 -45.72 18.03
C ILE A 86 31.62 -44.87 18.66
N GLY A 87 32.14 -45.34 19.80
CA GLY A 87 33.20 -44.72 20.59
C GLY A 87 32.73 -43.62 21.55
N SER A 88 31.43 -43.40 21.71
CA SER A 88 30.88 -42.37 22.61
C SER A 88 29.36 -42.53 22.81
N TYR A 89 28.74 -41.56 23.48
CA TYR A 89 27.29 -41.47 23.60
C TYR A 89 26.84 -40.01 23.61
N SER A 90 25.55 -39.80 23.40
CA SER A 90 24.95 -38.47 23.44
C SER A 90 23.60 -38.49 24.14
N CYS A 91 23.28 -37.42 24.85
CA CYS A 91 21.96 -37.23 25.45
C CYS A 91 21.06 -36.42 24.52
N LYS A 92 19.85 -36.94 24.25
CA LYS A 92 18.81 -36.25 23.48
C LYS A 92 17.76 -35.67 24.42
N CYS A 93 17.32 -34.46 24.07
CA CYS A 93 16.27 -33.75 24.78
C CYS A 93 14.95 -33.74 23.98
N PRO A 94 13.79 -33.68 24.66
CA PRO A 94 12.49 -33.51 24.02
C PRO A 94 12.42 -32.25 23.15
N THR A 95 11.44 -32.19 22.25
CA THR A 95 11.15 -30.98 21.48
C THR A 95 10.91 -29.78 22.42
N GLY A 96 11.51 -28.64 22.09
CA GLY A 96 11.50 -27.44 22.94
C GLY A 96 12.68 -27.35 23.92
N PHE A 97 13.57 -28.35 23.95
CA PHE A 97 14.72 -28.39 24.85
C PHE A 97 16.03 -28.62 24.11
N THR A 98 17.12 -28.10 24.67
CA THR A 98 18.49 -28.34 24.21
C THR A 98 19.32 -28.92 25.35
N THR A 99 20.40 -29.62 25.00
CA THR A 99 21.35 -30.13 25.99
C THR A 99 22.06 -28.97 26.69
N ALA A 100 22.17 -29.02 28.01
CA ALA A 100 22.90 -28.04 28.82
C ALA A 100 24.43 -28.23 28.72
N ASP A 101 25.20 -27.35 29.35
CA ASP A 101 26.68 -27.36 29.31
C ASP A 101 27.31 -28.65 29.86
N ASP A 102 26.61 -29.34 30.77
CA ASP A 102 27.00 -30.64 31.32
C ASP A 102 26.83 -31.80 30.34
N ARG A 103 26.23 -31.54 29.16
CA ARG A 103 25.90 -32.49 28.09
C ARG A 103 24.94 -33.61 28.50
N LYS A 104 24.28 -33.49 29.65
CA LYS A 104 23.44 -34.54 30.25
C LYS A 104 22.04 -34.07 30.59
N SER A 105 21.92 -32.83 31.04
CA SER A 105 20.66 -32.19 31.42
C SER A 105 20.01 -31.50 30.22
N CYS A 106 18.70 -31.32 30.28
CA CYS A 106 17.91 -30.62 29.28
C CYS A 106 17.50 -29.26 29.80
N GLN A 107 17.86 -28.21 29.06
CA GLN A 107 17.43 -26.85 29.33
C GLN A 107 16.42 -26.40 28.27
N ASP A 108 15.46 -25.61 28.72
CA ASP A 108 14.43 -25.02 27.87
C ASP A 108 15.05 -24.14 26.77
N ILE A 109 14.58 -24.28 25.53
CA ILE A 109 14.96 -23.38 24.45
C ILE A 109 14.10 -22.15 24.56
N ASN A 110 14.70 -20.98 24.80
CA ASN A 110 13.94 -19.74 24.73
C ASN A 110 13.70 -19.33 23.28
N GLU A 111 12.55 -19.70 22.71
CA GLU A 111 12.28 -19.44 21.29
C GLU A 111 12.18 -17.93 20.98
N CYS A 112 11.86 -17.10 21.98
CA CYS A 112 11.81 -15.65 21.83
C CYS A 112 13.20 -15.02 21.60
N LEU A 113 14.28 -15.70 22.02
CA LEU A 113 15.65 -15.23 21.79
C LEU A 113 16.22 -15.70 20.44
N LEU A 114 15.52 -16.61 19.74
CA LEU A 114 15.90 -17.03 18.40
C LEU A 114 15.78 -15.85 17.42
N ARG A 115 16.44 -15.98 16.25
CA ARG A 115 16.45 -14.95 15.20
C ARG A 115 16.87 -13.57 15.73
N ASN A 116 17.98 -13.52 16.47
CA ASN A 116 18.53 -12.30 17.07
C ASN A 116 17.56 -11.59 18.02
N GLY A 117 16.79 -12.34 18.81
CA GLY A 117 15.82 -11.79 19.75
C GLY A 117 14.48 -11.36 19.14
N HIS A 118 14.24 -11.66 17.86
CA HIS A 118 12.95 -11.39 17.21
C HIS A 118 11.93 -12.52 17.47
N GLY A 119 12.40 -13.73 17.77
CA GLY A 119 11.56 -14.89 18.00
C GLY A 119 10.66 -15.25 16.79
N PRO A 120 9.66 -16.11 17.00
CA PRO A 120 8.77 -16.56 15.94
C PRO A 120 7.45 -15.76 15.86
N CYS A 121 7.22 -14.80 16.76
CA CYS A 121 5.98 -14.02 16.85
C CYS A 121 6.09 -12.71 16.08
N GLN A 122 4.97 -12.20 15.54
CA GLN A 122 4.93 -10.90 14.87
C GLN A 122 5.06 -9.71 15.85
N ASP A 123 4.45 -9.82 17.04
CA ASP A 123 4.45 -8.77 18.06
C ASP A 123 5.12 -9.22 19.36
N THR A 124 4.34 -9.79 20.28
CA THR A 124 4.84 -10.16 21.62
C THR A 124 5.08 -11.67 21.69
N CYS A 125 6.31 -12.06 22.04
CA CYS A 125 6.68 -13.44 22.34
C CYS A 125 6.86 -13.65 23.84
N ARG A 126 6.21 -14.68 24.39
CA ARG A 126 6.41 -15.11 25.78
C ARG A 126 6.91 -16.55 25.80
N ASN A 127 8.13 -16.72 26.30
CA ASN A 127 8.70 -18.04 26.51
C ASN A 127 7.93 -18.80 27.60
N THR A 128 7.74 -20.10 27.39
CA THR A 128 7.10 -21.02 28.34
C THR A 128 7.93 -22.30 28.41
N PHE A 129 7.73 -23.12 29.43
CA PHE A 129 8.52 -24.34 29.55
C PHE A 129 8.14 -25.34 28.44
N GLY A 130 9.08 -25.64 27.55
CA GLY A 130 8.96 -26.52 26.40
C GLY A 130 8.29 -25.90 25.17
N SER A 131 7.97 -24.60 25.18
CA SER A 131 7.31 -23.92 24.06
C SER A 131 7.26 -22.39 24.26
N TYR A 132 6.44 -21.68 23.48
CA TYR A 132 6.21 -20.25 23.59
C TYR A 132 4.78 -19.89 23.21
N ASN A 133 4.33 -18.73 23.67
CA ASN A 133 3.05 -18.14 23.27
C ASN A 133 3.27 -16.79 22.59
N CYS A 134 2.63 -16.61 21.44
CA CYS A 134 2.55 -15.31 20.77
C CYS A 134 1.30 -14.56 21.20
N SER A 135 1.38 -13.24 21.22
CA SER A 135 0.22 -12.36 21.36
C SER A 135 0.41 -11.08 20.57
N CYS A 136 -0.72 -10.47 20.20
CA CYS A 136 -0.77 -9.21 19.43
C CYS A 136 -1.19 -8.03 20.31
N ALA A 137 -1.06 -8.15 21.62
CA ALA A 137 -1.54 -7.14 22.56
C ALA A 137 -0.80 -5.79 22.44
N GLY A 138 0.42 -5.78 21.90
CA GLY A 138 1.17 -4.56 21.60
C GLY A 138 0.65 -3.84 20.35
N LEU A 139 0.06 -4.58 19.41
CA LEU A 139 -0.55 -4.05 18.19
C LEU A 139 -2.05 -3.83 18.39
N LYS A 140 -2.42 -2.62 18.82
CA LYS A 140 -3.82 -2.22 18.98
C LYS A 140 -4.64 -2.50 17.72
N GLY A 141 -5.90 -2.91 17.90
CA GLY A 141 -6.81 -3.22 16.80
C GLY A 141 -6.46 -4.49 16.02
N THR A 142 -5.58 -5.36 16.54
CA THR A 142 -5.24 -6.63 15.91
C THR A 142 -5.53 -7.82 16.82
N LYS A 143 -5.63 -9.01 16.22
CA LYS A 143 -5.80 -10.28 16.91
C LYS A 143 -4.82 -11.32 16.38
N LEU A 144 -4.57 -12.35 17.19
CA LEU A 144 -3.72 -13.46 16.77
C LEU A 144 -4.43 -14.26 15.67
N SER A 145 -3.73 -14.47 14.57
CA SER A 145 -4.17 -15.27 13.43
C SER A 145 -4.22 -16.75 13.79
N THR A 146 -4.85 -17.57 12.93
CA THR A 146 -4.97 -19.02 13.09
C THR A 146 -3.65 -19.76 13.04
N ASP A 147 -2.60 -19.14 12.51
CA ASP A 147 -1.25 -19.69 12.55
C ASP A 147 -0.61 -19.62 13.94
N GLY A 148 -1.20 -18.86 14.87
CA GLY A 148 -0.68 -18.69 16.23
C GLY A 148 0.54 -17.75 16.31
N HIS A 149 0.88 -17.04 15.22
CA HIS A 149 2.11 -16.26 15.08
C HIS A 149 1.90 -14.84 14.57
N SER A 150 1.03 -14.71 13.57
CA SER A 150 0.79 -13.46 12.87
C SER A 150 -0.34 -12.67 13.53
N CYS A 151 -0.30 -11.35 13.37
CA CYS A 151 -1.33 -10.45 13.85
C CYS A 151 -2.16 -9.95 12.67
N GLU A 152 -3.45 -10.29 12.69
CA GLU A 152 -4.41 -9.84 11.70
C GLU A 152 -5.24 -8.67 12.22
N ASP A 153 -5.59 -7.78 11.30
CA ASP A 153 -6.40 -6.61 11.60
C ASP A 153 -7.82 -7.00 12.03
N VAL A 154 -8.34 -6.32 13.05
CA VAL A 154 -9.73 -6.46 13.48
C VAL A 154 -10.55 -5.40 12.78
N ASP A 155 -11.42 -5.84 11.87
CA ASP A 155 -12.33 -4.94 11.17
C ASP A 155 -13.45 -4.44 12.11
N GLU A 156 -13.22 -3.28 12.75
CA GLU A 156 -14.19 -2.71 13.69
C GLU A 156 -15.44 -2.19 12.97
N CYS A 157 -15.38 -1.92 11.66
CA CYS A 157 -16.51 -1.46 10.87
C CYS A 157 -17.62 -2.52 10.75
N LYS A 158 -17.27 -3.81 10.85
CA LYS A 158 -18.26 -4.91 10.90
C LYS A 158 -19.12 -4.89 12.16
N THR A 159 -18.67 -4.23 13.22
CA THR A 159 -19.36 -4.17 14.51
C THR A 159 -19.89 -2.77 14.74
N ASN A 160 -21.21 -2.59 14.72
CA ASN A 160 -21.87 -1.29 14.94
C ASN A 160 -21.27 -0.16 14.09
N ASN A 161 -20.84 -0.45 12.86
CA ASN A 161 -20.20 0.52 11.95
C ASN A 161 -19.00 1.26 12.57
N GLY A 162 -18.21 0.63 13.45
CA GLY A 162 -17.12 1.30 14.19
C GLY A 162 -17.59 2.40 15.16
N GLY A 163 -18.91 2.53 15.37
CA GLY A 163 -19.55 3.66 16.05
C GLY A 163 -19.65 4.92 15.18
N CYS A 164 -19.41 4.84 13.88
CA CYS A 164 -19.56 5.94 12.94
C CYS A 164 -21.04 6.20 12.63
N SER A 165 -21.42 7.48 12.59
CA SER A 165 -22.77 7.89 12.17
C SER A 165 -23.07 7.59 10.70
N HIS A 166 -22.04 7.61 9.83
CA HIS A 166 -22.18 7.43 8.39
C HIS A 166 -21.24 6.36 7.84
N ASN A 167 -20.05 6.74 7.37
CA ASN A 167 -19.14 5.81 6.72
C ASN A 167 -18.00 5.42 7.69
N CYS A 168 -17.75 4.13 7.81
CA CYS A 168 -16.63 3.58 8.55
C CYS A 168 -15.60 3.02 7.57
N ILE A 169 -14.35 3.43 7.74
CA ILE A 169 -13.21 2.98 6.95
C ILE A 169 -12.31 2.16 7.86
N ASN A 170 -12.19 0.87 7.55
CA ASN A 170 -11.29 -0.01 8.27
C ASN A 170 -9.84 0.23 7.83
N ALA A 171 -8.92 0.34 8.79
CA ALA A 171 -7.50 0.49 8.55
C ALA A 171 -6.69 -0.31 9.58
N LEU A 172 -5.43 -0.61 9.26
CA LEU A 172 -4.61 -1.44 10.14
C LEU A 172 -4.51 -0.86 11.56
N GLY A 173 -5.05 -1.61 12.53
CA GLY A 173 -5.05 -1.31 13.95
C GLY A 173 -6.02 -0.20 14.39
N ARG A 174 -6.86 0.31 13.48
CA ARG A 174 -7.89 1.32 13.79
C ARG A 174 -8.93 1.47 12.69
N SER A 175 -10.14 1.84 13.10
CA SER A 175 -11.15 2.38 12.20
C SER A 175 -11.20 3.91 12.20
N PHE A 176 -11.67 4.50 11.11
CA PHE A 176 -12.01 5.91 11.03
C PHE A 176 -13.41 6.13 10.51
N CYS A 177 -14.01 7.25 10.94
CA CYS A 177 -15.27 7.70 10.37
C CYS A 177 -15.02 8.76 9.30
N SER A 178 -15.74 8.65 8.19
CA SER A 178 -15.78 9.67 7.16
C SER A 178 -17.20 10.14 6.93
N CYS A 179 -17.33 11.41 6.57
CA CYS A 179 -18.62 12.03 6.33
C CYS A 179 -18.92 12.10 4.83
N PRO A 180 -20.20 11.96 4.45
CA PRO A 180 -20.65 12.38 3.13
C PRO A 180 -20.33 13.85 2.90
N ASP A 181 -20.21 14.26 1.63
CA ASP A 181 -19.96 15.66 1.32
C ASP A 181 -21.11 16.58 1.75
N GLY A 182 -20.78 17.83 2.05
CA GLY A 182 -21.72 18.77 2.69
C GLY A 182 -21.86 18.53 4.21
N MET A 183 -21.11 17.57 4.76
CA MET A 183 -21.03 17.33 6.19
C MET A 183 -19.56 17.24 6.61
N GLU A 184 -19.30 17.62 7.84
CA GLU A 184 -17.99 17.50 8.47
C GLU A 184 -18.06 16.61 9.70
N LEU A 185 -16.93 16.05 10.08
CA LEU A 185 -16.85 15.21 11.26
C LEU A 185 -16.83 16.10 12.50
N SER A 186 -17.73 15.82 13.44
CA SER A 186 -17.81 16.52 14.72
C SER A 186 -16.61 16.22 15.60
N SER A 187 -16.50 16.92 16.73
CA SER A 187 -15.38 16.79 17.67
C SER A 187 -15.20 15.39 18.28
N ASP A 188 -16.23 14.55 18.20
CA ASP A 188 -16.19 13.16 18.66
C ASP A 188 -15.52 12.19 17.66
N TRP A 189 -15.16 12.68 16.47
CA TRP A 189 -14.59 11.92 15.36
C TRP A 189 -15.49 10.77 14.87
N LYS A 190 -16.80 10.83 15.14
CA LYS A 190 -17.76 9.77 14.83
C LYS A 190 -19.06 10.27 14.20
N THR A 191 -19.50 11.45 14.60
CA THR A 191 -20.78 12.03 14.17
C THR A 191 -20.55 13.02 13.05
N CYS A 192 -21.29 12.90 11.95
CA CYS A 192 -21.26 13.89 10.88
C CYS A 192 -22.29 14.98 11.14
N GLN A 193 -21.82 16.22 11.11
CA GLN A 193 -22.64 17.41 11.24
C GLN A 193 -22.69 18.14 9.90
N ASP A 194 -23.84 18.76 9.63
CA ASP A 194 -24.07 19.54 8.42
C ASP A 194 -23.15 20.76 8.36
N ILE A 195 -22.56 21.02 7.19
CA ILE A 195 -21.80 22.25 6.95
C ILE A 195 -22.80 23.31 6.49
N ASN A 196 -22.92 24.41 7.23
CA ASN A 196 -23.80 25.50 6.81
C ASN A 196 -23.12 26.35 5.71
N GLU A 197 -23.33 26.00 4.44
CA GLU A 197 -22.64 26.70 3.35
C GLU A 197 -23.11 28.16 3.19
N CYS A 198 -24.30 28.51 3.71
CA CYS A 198 -24.80 29.88 3.71
C CYS A 198 -24.00 30.83 4.61
N GLU A 199 -23.16 30.31 5.50
CA GLU A 199 -22.27 31.09 6.35
C GLU A 199 -20.88 31.30 5.74
N THR A 200 -20.61 30.72 4.56
CA THR A 200 -19.32 30.88 3.88
C THR A 200 -19.20 32.22 3.15
N GLU A 201 -17.99 32.81 3.17
CA GLU A 201 -17.74 34.11 2.51
C GLU A 201 -17.99 34.07 0.99
N GLU A 202 -17.72 32.92 0.35
CA GLU A 202 -17.95 32.72 -1.09
C GLU A 202 -19.44 32.77 -1.43
N MET A 203 -20.29 32.12 -0.63
CA MET A 203 -21.74 32.04 -0.88
C MET A 203 -22.48 33.34 -0.62
N LEU A 204 -22.01 34.18 0.30
CA LEU A 204 -22.57 35.51 0.52
C LEU A 204 -22.46 36.42 -0.71
N GLN A 205 -21.52 36.13 -1.62
CA GLN A 205 -21.30 36.92 -2.85
C GLN A 205 -22.02 36.34 -4.07
N THR A 206 -22.19 35.01 -4.14
CA THR A 206 -22.80 34.34 -5.29
C THR A 206 -24.31 34.14 -5.16
N CYS A 207 -24.84 34.06 -3.94
CA CYS A 207 -26.20 33.64 -3.65
C CYS A 207 -26.99 34.74 -2.90
N LYS A 208 -27.88 35.46 -3.60
CA LYS A 208 -28.66 36.56 -2.98
C LYS A 208 -29.58 36.11 -1.85
N THR A 209 -30.10 34.89 -1.91
CA THR A 209 -30.90 34.29 -0.85
C THR A 209 -30.56 32.82 -0.76
N CYS A 210 -29.85 32.47 0.32
CA CYS A 210 -29.39 31.12 0.62
C CYS A 210 -30.27 30.47 1.69
N ILE A 211 -30.58 29.18 1.53
CA ILE A 211 -31.26 28.36 2.55
C ILE A 211 -30.41 27.12 2.78
N ASN A 212 -29.91 26.95 4.01
CA ASN A 212 -29.15 25.78 4.40
C ASN A 212 -30.05 24.54 4.49
N THR A 213 -29.55 23.38 4.07
CA THR A 213 -30.25 22.09 4.10
C THR A 213 -29.29 21.00 4.54
N GLN A 214 -29.79 19.87 5.04
CA GLN A 214 -28.89 18.81 5.48
C GLN A 214 -28.07 18.22 4.30
N GLY A 215 -26.76 18.40 4.35
CA GLY A 215 -25.75 18.00 3.37
C GLY A 215 -25.63 18.95 2.16
N SER A 216 -26.28 20.13 2.16
CA SER A 216 -26.26 21.05 1.02
C SER A 216 -26.94 22.42 1.29
N TYR A 217 -27.05 23.27 0.26
CA TYR A 217 -27.76 24.55 0.33
C TYR A 217 -28.57 24.85 -0.95
N MET A 218 -29.57 25.73 -0.83
CA MET A 218 -30.38 26.23 -1.95
C MET A 218 -30.15 27.72 -2.20
N CYS A 219 -30.02 28.11 -3.47
CA CYS A 219 -29.85 29.50 -3.91
C CYS A 219 -31.00 29.99 -4.80
N LEU A 220 -31.42 31.23 -4.58
CA LEU A 220 -32.57 31.83 -5.28
C LEU A 220 -32.16 33.11 -6.06
N ASP A 221 -32.47 33.14 -7.37
CA ASP A 221 -32.29 34.30 -8.25
C ASP A 221 -33.56 35.17 -8.32
N MET A 222 -33.40 36.49 -8.27
CA MET A 222 -34.48 37.50 -8.23
C MET A 222 -34.51 38.33 -9.53
N THR A 223 -34.96 37.76 -10.65
CA THR A 223 -35.11 38.52 -11.92
C THR A 223 -36.51 38.64 -12.51
N ASP A 224 -37.59 38.20 -11.86
CA ASP A 224 -38.94 38.46 -12.37
C ASP A 224 -39.88 38.94 -11.25
N MET A 225 -40.07 40.26 -11.21
CA MET A 225 -40.83 40.97 -10.18
C MET A 225 -41.77 42.01 -10.80
N GLN A 226 -43.02 41.63 -11.04
CA GLN A 226 -44.19 42.54 -11.04
C GLN A 226 -45.49 41.74 -10.92
N SER A 227 -46.30 42.10 -9.90
CA SER A 227 -47.71 41.77 -9.56
C SER A 227 -48.16 40.29 -9.65
N ASP A 228 -49.03 39.73 -8.81
CA ASP A 228 -50.25 40.28 -8.22
C ASP A 228 -50.73 39.39 -7.05
N GLN A 229 -51.72 39.87 -6.29
CA GLN A 229 -52.35 39.21 -5.15
C GLN A 229 -53.38 38.12 -5.56
N SER A 230 -53.53 37.14 -4.66
CA SER A 230 -54.68 36.25 -4.41
C SER A 230 -54.55 34.76 -4.78
N THR A 231 -55.27 33.96 -3.98
CA THR A 231 -55.73 32.57 -4.14
C THR A 231 -54.96 31.44 -3.43
N ASN A 232 -55.76 30.44 -3.03
CA ASN A 232 -55.42 29.11 -2.53
C ASN A 232 -54.49 28.39 -3.51
N ASN A 233 -53.22 28.79 -3.52
CA ASN A 233 -52.28 28.30 -4.50
C ASN A 233 -51.80 26.91 -4.11
N VAL A 234 -51.93 25.98 -5.06
CA VAL A 234 -51.27 24.68 -5.04
C VAL A 234 -49.75 24.91 -5.11
N VAL A 235 -48.99 24.34 -4.18
CA VAL A 235 -47.54 24.57 -4.06
C VAL A 235 -46.81 23.25 -3.87
N CYS A 236 -45.81 22.98 -4.74
CA CYS A 236 -44.91 21.85 -4.55
C CYS A 236 -43.92 22.09 -3.40
N LYS A 237 -43.68 21.06 -2.59
CA LYS A 237 -42.70 21.08 -1.49
C LYS A 237 -41.30 21.46 -2.01
N PRO A 238 -40.42 22.07 -1.20
CA PRO A 238 -39.02 22.25 -1.58
C PRO A 238 -38.38 20.91 -2.00
N LEU A 239 -37.60 20.95 -3.09
CA LEU A 239 -36.79 19.80 -3.49
C LEU A 239 -35.49 19.82 -2.68
N PHE A 240 -35.05 18.65 -2.24
CA PHE A 240 -33.73 18.48 -1.63
C PHE A 240 -32.72 18.18 -2.74
N PRO A 241 -31.66 19.00 -2.90
CA PRO A 241 -30.59 18.67 -3.84
C PRO A 241 -29.94 17.33 -3.42
N PRO A 242 -29.53 16.49 -4.39
CA PRO A 242 -28.67 15.36 -4.09
C PRO A 242 -27.26 15.85 -3.70
N THR A 243 -26.45 14.93 -3.16
CA THR A 243 -25.05 15.19 -2.80
C THR A 243 -24.29 15.85 -3.94
N ARG A 244 -23.69 17.02 -3.67
CA ARG A 244 -22.97 17.90 -4.62
C ARG A 244 -23.89 18.43 -5.75
N GLY A 245 -24.09 19.74 -5.80
CA GLY A 245 -24.94 20.41 -6.79
C GLY A 245 -26.01 21.27 -6.16
N PHE A 246 -26.59 22.16 -6.94
CA PHE A 246 -27.69 23.03 -6.48
C PHE A 246 -28.84 22.94 -7.47
N ILE A 247 -30.07 23.07 -6.95
CA ILE A 247 -31.26 23.04 -7.78
C ILE A 247 -31.51 24.43 -8.33
N ARG A 248 -31.63 24.52 -9.65
CA ARG A 248 -32.06 25.74 -10.34
C ARG A 248 -33.49 25.56 -10.82
N CYS A 249 -34.37 26.48 -10.45
CA CYS A 249 -35.78 26.43 -10.86
C CYS A 249 -36.15 27.62 -11.75
N THR A 250 -36.74 27.33 -12.91
CA THR A 250 -37.40 28.29 -13.79
C THR A 250 -38.89 28.37 -13.41
N ARG A 251 -39.33 29.56 -12.97
CA ARG A 251 -40.71 29.79 -12.55
C ARG A 251 -41.41 30.61 -13.63
N LYS A 252 -42.30 29.99 -14.41
CA LYS A 252 -43.14 30.71 -15.39
C LYS A 252 -44.28 31.43 -14.65
N GLY A 253 -44.10 32.71 -14.32
CA GLY A 253 -45.18 33.66 -14.03
C GLY A 253 -45.93 33.55 -12.69
N ALA A 254 -45.93 34.67 -11.96
CA ALA A 254 -47.08 35.29 -11.29
C ALA A 254 -47.79 34.66 -10.07
N PHE A 255 -47.14 33.91 -9.18
CA PHE A 255 -47.74 33.65 -7.86
C PHE A 255 -46.79 33.96 -6.70
N GLN A 256 -46.98 35.14 -6.13
CA GLN A 256 -46.28 35.64 -4.95
C GLN A 256 -47.26 35.64 -3.77
N SER A 257 -46.97 34.91 -2.69
CA SER A 257 -47.73 35.04 -1.43
C SER A 257 -46.93 35.87 -0.43
N PHE A 258 -47.56 36.85 0.21
CA PHE A 258 -46.95 37.64 1.28
C PHE A 258 -47.27 37.00 2.64
N THR A 259 -46.28 36.90 3.52
CA THR A 259 -46.55 36.61 4.94
C THR A 259 -47.34 37.77 5.57
N LYS A 260 -48.09 37.51 6.66
CA LYS A 260 -48.79 38.58 7.44
C LYS A 260 -47.87 39.73 7.91
N LYS A 261 -46.55 39.57 7.83
CA LYS A 261 -45.52 40.57 8.18
C LYS A 261 -44.82 41.21 6.96
N GLY A 262 -45.37 41.07 5.76
CA GLY A 262 -44.85 41.73 4.54
C GLY A 262 -43.61 41.08 3.92
N ARG A 263 -43.09 39.97 4.45
CA ARG A 263 -42.01 39.20 3.81
C ARG A 263 -42.57 38.34 2.66
N ARG A 264 -41.90 38.37 1.51
CA ARG A 264 -42.26 37.61 0.30
C ARG A 264 -41.98 36.11 0.49
N ARG A 265 -42.90 35.25 0.06
CA ARG A 265 -42.74 33.80 0.03
C ARG A 265 -42.67 33.32 -1.41
N ILE A 266 -41.54 32.71 -1.77
CA ILE A 266 -41.38 32.03 -3.06
C ILE A 266 -42.06 30.67 -2.96
N ILE A 267 -42.95 30.39 -3.91
CA ILE A 267 -43.70 29.13 -3.99
C ILE A 267 -43.40 28.44 -5.32
N ASN A 268 -43.29 27.12 -5.29
CA ASN A 268 -43.21 26.30 -6.50
C ASN A 268 -44.64 26.10 -7.01
N SER A 269 -45.12 27.02 -7.85
CA SER A 269 -46.43 26.94 -8.49
C SER A 269 -46.43 25.90 -9.62
N PRO A 270 -47.60 25.39 -10.03
CA PRO A 270 -47.71 24.50 -11.17
C PRO A 270 -47.02 25.07 -12.42
N GLY A 271 -46.21 24.26 -13.09
CA GLY A 271 -45.38 24.67 -14.23
C GLY A 271 -43.97 25.16 -13.86
N THR A 272 -43.64 25.31 -12.58
CA THR A 272 -42.24 25.52 -12.13
C THR A 272 -41.40 24.33 -12.56
N ALA A 273 -40.33 24.55 -13.32
CA ALA A 273 -39.41 23.50 -13.75
C ALA A 273 -38.04 23.65 -13.08
N CYS A 274 -37.57 22.62 -12.39
CA CYS A 274 -36.31 22.60 -11.66
C CYS A 274 -35.34 21.56 -12.23
N GLU A 275 -34.07 21.95 -12.34
CA GLU A 275 -32.96 21.11 -12.80
C GLU A 275 -31.84 21.06 -11.74
N LEU A 276 -31.04 19.99 -11.76
CA LEU A 276 -29.80 19.93 -10.97
C LEU A 276 -28.64 20.55 -11.75
N VAL A 277 -27.97 21.51 -11.13
CA VAL A 277 -26.78 22.14 -11.69
C VAL A 277 -25.55 21.69 -10.90
N CYS A 278 -24.57 21.16 -11.63
CA CYS A 278 -23.32 20.69 -11.03
C CYS A 278 -22.29 21.83 -10.85
N PRO A 279 -21.52 21.81 -9.74
CA PRO A 279 -20.46 22.78 -9.52
C PRO A 279 -19.30 22.58 -10.51
N TYR A 280 -18.31 23.48 -10.48
CA TYR A 280 -17.14 23.39 -11.34
C TYR A 280 -16.38 22.08 -11.09
N GLY A 281 -16.00 21.36 -12.16
CA GLY A 281 -15.32 20.05 -12.05
C GLY A 281 -16.25 18.84 -11.97
N TYR A 282 -17.57 19.06 -11.99
CA TYR A 282 -18.56 17.98 -11.86
C TYR A 282 -19.47 17.88 -13.08
N LYS A 283 -19.90 16.66 -13.38
CA LYS A 283 -20.82 16.35 -14.47
C LYS A 283 -22.09 15.70 -13.93
N LEU A 284 -23.23 16.12 -14.47
CA LEU A 284 -24.52 15.48 -14.19
C LEU A 284 -24.56 14.10 -14.82
N THR A 285 -24.90 13.09 -14.03
CA THR A 285 -25.22 11.74 -14.47
C THR A 285 -26.63 11.39 -14.08
N GLY A 286 -27.43 10.86 -15.02
CA GLY A 286 -28.86 10.63 -14.82
C GLY A 286 -29.74 11.84 -15.16
N ASP A 287 -31.03 11.74 -14.86
CA ASP A 287 -32.02 12.79 -15.10
C ASP A 287 -32.39 13.44 -13.76
N TYR A 288 -32.22 14.76 -13.65
CA TYR A 288 -32.77 15.54 -12.54
C TYR A 288 -33.53 16.72 -13.10
N ASN A 289 -34.76 16.46 -13.52
CA ASN A 289 -35.67 17.44 -14.08
C ASN A 289 -37.05 17.22 -13.47
N PHE A 290 -37.57 18.26 -12.83
CA PHE A 290 -38.86 18.23 -12.15
C PHE A 290 -39.75 19.36 -12.61
N VAL A 291 -41.02 19.07 -12.86
CA VAL A 291 -42.04 20.08 -13.13
C VAL A 291 -43.11 19.98 -12.05
N CYS A 292 -43.45 21.10 -11.42
CA CYS A 292 -44.50 21.13 -10.42
C CYS A 292 -45.87 20.93 -11.09
N GLY A 293 -46.62 19.92 -10.68
CA GLY A 293 -47.93 19.60 -11.20
C GLY A 293 -49.05 20.46 -10.60
N ILE A 294 -50.21 20.46 -11.25
CA ILE A 294 -51.43 21.16 -10.80
C ILE A 294 -52.01 20.63 -9.48
N ASN A 295 -51.52 19.48 -9.01
CA ASN A 295 -51.87 18.85 -7.74
C ASN A 295 -50.88 19.17 -6.59
N GLY A 296 -49.79 19.89 -6.88
CA GLY A 296 -48.78 20.24 -5.87
C GLY A 296 -47.74 19.15 -5.65
N GLU A 297 -47.65 18.20 -6.58
CA GLU A 297 -46.62 17.17 -6.59
C GLU A 297 -45.63 17.40 -7.73
N TRP A 298 -44.38 17.03 -7.49
CA TRP A 298 -43.34 17.09 -8.50
C TRP A 298 -43.46 15.92 -9.48
N GLN A 299 -43.48 16.23 -10.77
CA GLN A 299 -43.43 15.26 -11.85
C GLN A 299 -42.03 15.29 -12.46
N GLY A 300 -41.29 14.20 -12.35
CA GLY A 300 -39.90 14.16 -12.80
C GLY A 300 -39.14 12.95 -12.29
N LYS A 301 -37.84 12.90 -12.62
CA LYS A 301 -36.92 11.86 -12.16
C LYS A 301 -35.88 12.46 -11.23
N GLN A 302 -35.57 11.77 -10.12
CA GLN A 302 -34.58 12.18 -9.11
C GLN A 302 -33.27 11.38 -9.18
N ASN A 303 -33.00 10.67 -10.27
CA ASN A 303 -31.82 9.80 -10.32
C ASN A 303 -30.53 10.55 -10.69
N GLY A 304 -30.60 11.86 -10.93
CA GLY A 304 -29.44 12.67 -11.25
C GLY A 304 -28.49 12.90 -10.07
N LYS A 305 -27.19 12.74 -10.31
CA LYS A 305 -26.10 13.02 -9.36
C LYS A 305 -24.97 13.76 -10.07
N CYS A 306 -24.32 14.68 -9.35
CA CYS A 306 -23.09 15.29 -9.82
C CYS A 306 -21.90 14.43 -9.41
N ILE A 307 -21.21 13.88 -10.40
CA ILE A 307 -19.98 13.12 -10.17
C ILE A 307 -18.78 13.94 -10.60
N GLU A 308 -17.66 13.75 -9.91
CA GLU A 308 -16.40 14.38 -10.26
C GLU A 308 -15.97 13.88 -11.65
N ALA A 309 -15.51 14.79 -12.49
CA ALA A 309 -15.11 14.50 -13.84
C ALA A 309 -13.64 14.90 -14.04
N PRO A 310 -12.83 14.07 -14.73
CA PRO A 310 -11.47 14.43 -15.05
C PRO A 310 -11.42 15.63 -16.02
N PRO A 311 -10.31 16.38 -16.08
CA PRO A 311 -10.08 17.38 -17.11
C PRO A 311 -10.18 16.77 -18.52
N PRO A 312 -10.61 17.55 -19.52
CA PRO A 312 -10.75 17.05 -20.89
C PRO A 312 -9.41 16.59 -21.46
N VAL A 313 -9.44 15.57 -22.30
CA VAL A 313 -8.24 15.06 -22.96
C VAL A 313 -7.85 16.01 -24.09
N LEU A 314 -6.58 16.43 -24.11
CA LEU A 314 -6.02 17.23 -25.20
C LEU A 314 -4.55 16.87 -25.42
N THR A 315 -4.24 16.34 -26.60
CA THR A 315 -2.89 15.95 -27.00
C THR A 315 -2.48 16.67 -28.28
N CYS A 316 -1.39 17.44 -28.21
CA CYS A 316 -0.88 18.20 -29.34
C CYS A 316 -0.06 17.33 -30.30
N PRO A 317 0.09 17.76 -31.57
CA PRO A 317 1.08 17.22 -32.49
C PRO A 317 2.50 17.31 -31.93
N THR A 318 3.40 16.52 -32.50
CA THR A 318 4.83 16.60 -32.18
C THR A 318 5.45 17.87 -32.75
N SER A 319 6.44 18.42 -32.05
CA SER A 319 7.24 19.55 -32.54
C SER A 319 7.92 19.22 -33.88
N GLN A 320 8.06 20.23 -34.74
CA GLN A 320 8.58 20.09 -36.10
C GLN A 320 9.77 21.03 -36.32
N ASN A 321 10.72 20.60 -37.17
CA ASN A 321 11.80 21.45 -37.67
C ASN A 321 11.68 21.51 -39.19
N LEU A 322 11.67 22.71 -39.76
CA LEU A 322 11.47 22.99 -41.17
C LEU A 322 12.62 23.83 -41.69
N VAL A 323 13.04 23.59 -42.92
CA VAL A 323 14.11 24.35 -43.59
C VAL A 323 13.49 25.20 -44.68
N THR A 324 13.92 26.45 -44.78
CA THR A 324 13.54 27.37 -45.85
C THR A 324 14.11 26.95 -47.21
N GLU A 325 13.31 27.01 -48.28
CA GLU A 325 13.82 26.79 -49.65
C GLU A 325 14.59 28.01 -50.16
N ASN A 326 15.64 27.77 -50.95
CA ASN A 326 16.62 28.77 -51.42
C ASN A 326 15.96 30.04 -51.97
N GLY A 327 15.94 31.11 -51.15
CA GLY A 327 15.47 32.45 -51.52
C GLY A 327 14.16 32.91 -50.88
N THR A 328 13.56 32.13 -49.96
CA THR A 328 12.31 32.51 -49.27
C THR A 328 12.50 32.67 -47.76
N ASP A 329 12.06 33.79 -47.18
CA ASP A 329 12.13 34.06 -45.72
C ASP A 329 10.97 33.41 -44.93
N THR A 330 10.08 32.70 -45.62
CA THR A 330 8.85 32.13 -45.06
C THR A 330 8.56 30.72 -45.55
N VAL A 331 8.01 29.88 -44.68
CA VAL A 331 7.56 28.51 -44.99
C VAL A 331 6.05 28.39 -44.76
N HIS A 332 5.33 27.84 -45.74
CA HIS A 332 3.94 27.46 -45.57
C HIS A 332 3.84 26.08 -44.93
N ILE A 333 3.04 25.96 -43.88
CA ILE A 333 2.95 24.76 -43.04
C ILE A 333 1.52 24.23 -42.99
N ARG A 334 1.41 22.91 -42.85
CA ARG A 334 0.18 22.23 -42.47
C ARG A 334 0.51 21.16 -41.44
N PHE A 335 -0.25 21.10 -40.35
CA PHE A 335 -0.05 20.12 -39.28
C PHE A 335 -1.37 19.44 -38.91
N SER A 336 -1.26 18.27 -38.26
CA SER A 336 -2.43 17.53 -37.80
C SER A 336 -3.17 18.28 -36.69
N SER A 337 -4.50 18.15 -36.63
CA SER A 337 -5.27 18.63 -35.48
C SER A 337 -4.84 17.93 -34.19
N PRO A 338 -4.88 18.63 -33.03
CA PRO A 338 -4.69 17.98 -31.75
C PRO A 338 -5.84 17.00 -31.47
N ILE A 339 -5.53 15.91 -30.78
CA ILE A 339 -6.50 14.87 -30.43
C ILE A 339 -7.21 15.31 -29.14
N THR A 340 -8.54 15.30 -29.15
CA THR A 340 -9.36 15.67 -27.99
C THR A 340 -10.67 14.89 -27.95
N ASP A 341 -11.20 14.67 -26.76
CA ASP A 341 -12.51 14.06 -26.48
C ASP A 341 -13.65 15.10 -26.45
N VAL A 342 -13.34 16.39 -26.61
CA VAL A 342 -14.32 17.49 -26.64
C VAL A 342 -14.48 18.01 -28.07
N ASN A 343 -15.71 18.44 -28.41
CA ASN A 343 -16.01 18.98 -29.73
C ASN A 343 -15.10 20.19 -30.09
N TRP A 344 -14.54 20.19 -31.31
CA TRP A 344 -13.62 21.20 -31.84
C TRP A 344 -14.08 22.66 -31.68
N LYS A 345 -15.40 22.91 -31.63
CA LYS A 345 -15.94 24.25 -31.42
C LYS A 345 -15.50 24.88 -30.08
N TYR A 346 -15.19 24.04 -29.07
CA TYR A 346 -14.72 24.46 -27.75
C TYR A 346 -13.19 24.47 -27.61
N VAL A 347 -12.46 24.19 -28.70
CA VAL A 347 -11.01 24.31 -28.75
C VAL A 347 -10.62 25.71 -29.21
N THR A 348 -9.65 26.33 -28.54
CA THR A 348 -9.02 27.59 -28.93
C THR A 348 -7.52 27.36 -29.16
N SER A 349 -6.90 28.22 -29.96
CA SER A 349 -5.47 28.17 -30.23
C SER A 349 -4.79 29.51 -29.99
N PHE A 350 -3.51 29.45 -29.65
CA PHE A 350 -2.60 30.58 -29.65
C PHE A 350 -1.35 30.18 -30.46
N PRO A 351 -1.00 30.92 -31.53
CA PRO A 351 -1.77 32.02 -32.11
C PRO A 351 -3.13 31.57 -32.68
N SER A 352 -4.05 32.52 -32.90
CA SER A 352 -5.43 32.21 -33.34
C SER A 352 -5.50 31.57 -34.72
N TRP A 353 -4.56 31.89 -35.62
CA TRP A 353 -4.49 31.29 -36.96
C TRP A 353 -4.26 29.77 -36.90
N ALA A 354 -3.61 29.25 -35.85
CA ALA A 354 -3.30 27.83 -35.71
C ALA A 354 -4.55 26.94 -35.65
N LYS A 355 -5.73 27.51 -35.34
CA LYS A 355 -7.02 26.81 -35.39
C LYS A 355 -7.42 26.37 -36.81
N ASN A 356 -6.85 27.00 -37.84
CA ASN A 356 -7.02 26.60 -39.24
C ASN A 356 -6.10 25.43 -39.65
N LEU A 357 -5.19 24.99 -38.76
CA LEU A 357 -4.24 23.88 -38.97
C LEU A 357 -3.20 24.10 -40.10
N GLU A 358 -3.16 25.31 -40.64
CA GLU A 358 -2.19 25.74 -41.64
C GLU A 358 -1.90 27.25 -41.49
N GLY A 359 -0.74 27.67 -41.97
CA GLY A 359 -0.28 29.05 -41.85
C GLY A 359 1.07 29.25 -42.51
N THR A 360 1.52 30.51 -42.57
CA THR A 360 2.84 30.87 -43.11
C THR A 360 3.69 31.42 -41.98
N LEU A 361 4.87 30.83 -41.79
CA LEU A 361 5.80 31.17 -40.71
C LEU A 361 7.09 31.75 -41.26
N THR A 362 7.62 32.77 -40.58
CA THR A 362 8.96 33.29 -40.84
C THR A 362 10.02 32.40 -40.19
N LYS A 363 11.29 32.59 -40.56
CA LYS A 363 12.41 32.02 -39.82
C LYS A 363 12.32 32.31 -38.31
N GLY A 364 12.63 31.31 -37.49
CA GLY A 364 12.59 31.39 -36.03
C GLY A 364 11.72 30.32 -35.37
N LYS A 365 11.55 30.47 -34.05
CA LYS A 365 10.81 29.54 -33.19
C LYS A 365 9.38 30.02 -32.99
N HIS A 366 8.41 29.16 -33.29
CA HIS A 366 6.99 29.44 -33.16
C HIS A 366 6.33 28.49 -32.16
N ASP A 367 5.78 29.05 -31.08
CA ASP A 367 5.08 28.31 -30.05
C ASP A 367 3.59 28.21 -30.39
N ILE A 368 3.09 26.98 -30.58
CA ILE A 368 1.68 26.72 -30.85
C ILE A 368 1.04 26.07 -29.63
N ARG A 369 0.02 26.71 -29.07
CA ARG A 369 -0.75 26.22 -27.92
C ARG A 369 -2.20 25.99 -28.31
N PHE A 370 -2.75 24.86 -27.91
CA PHE A 370 -4.19 24.60 -27.96
C PHE A 370 -4.74 24.53 -26.54
N THR A 371 -5.96 25.03 -26.34
CA THR A 371 -6.69 24.93 -25.08
C THR A 371 -8.09 24.47 -25.37
N VAL A 372 -8.58 23.50 -24.59
CA VAL A 372 -9.95 22.99 -24.71
C VAL A 372 -10.68 23.23 -23.42
N LYS A 373 -11.95 23.64 -23.49
CA LYS A 373 -12.82 23.83 -22.33
C LYS A 373 -14.06 22.95 -22.46
N ASP A 374 -14.27 22.06 -21.51
CA ASP A 374 -15.46 21.22 -21.47
C ASP A 374 -16.68 22.08 -21.07
N PRO A 375 -17.75 22.15 -21.89
CA PRO A 375 -18.93 22.95 -21.58
C PRO A 375 -19.73 22.43 -20.37
N ALA A 376 -19.66 21.14 -20.05
CA ALA A 376 -20.42 20.53 -18.97
C ALA A 376 -19.74 20.75 -17.61
N THR A 377 -18.45 20.43 -17.53
CA THR A 377 -17.69 20.48 -16.27
C THR A 377 -17.01 21.83 -16.03
N ARG A 378 -16.91 22.65 -17.09
CA ARG A 378 -16.16 23.92 -17.15
C ARG A 378 -14.65 23.77 -16.97
N LEU A 379 -14.13 22.54 -16.84
CA LEU A 379 -12.70 22.23 -16.79
C LEU A 379 -12.02 22.53 -18.12
N PHE A 380 -10.71 22.76 -18.06
CA PHE A 380 -9.90 23.02 -19.24
C PHE A 380 -8.58 22.24 -19.21
N SER A 381 -8.07 21.97 -20.41
CA SER A 381 -6.75 21.39 -20.62
C SER A 381 -6.04 22.15 -21.72
N SER A 382 -4.71 22.25 -21.61
CA SER A 382 -3.88 22.91 -22.60
C SER A 382 -2.71 22.02 -23.02
N CYS A 383 -2.36 22.07 -24.29
CA CYS A 383 -1.15 21.44 -24.82
C CYS A 383 -0.39 22.43 -25.70
N TYR A 384 0.90 22.19 -25.89
CA TYR A 384 1.72 23.01 -26.79
C TYR A 384 2.75 22.16 -27.54
N PHE A 385 3.17 22.67 -28.69
CA PHE A 385 4.29 22.15 -29.47
C PHE A 385 4.99 23.31 -30.19
N ILE A 386 6.20 23.04 -30.67
CA ILE A 386 7.08 24.05 -31.24
C ILE A 386 7.31 23.74 -32.72
N ILE A 387 7.27 24.78 -33.55
CA ILE A 387 7.73 24.71 -34.94
C ILE A 387 8.95 25.60 -35.07
N ASN A 388 10.11 25.00 -35.36
CA ASN A 388 11.33 25.72 -35.67
C ASN A 388 11.47 25.82 -37.19
N VAL A 389 11.71 27.03 -37.69
CA VAL A 389 11.98 27.30 -39.10
C VAL A 389 13.41 27.82 -39.22
N ASP A 390 14.27 27.04 -39.87
CA ASP A 390 15.70 27.31 -40.08
C ASP A 390 16.00 27.99 -41.43
#